data_AF-A0A2D0JTL4-F1
#
_entry.id   AF-A0A2D0JTL4-F1
#
_cell.length_a   1.000
_cell.length_b   1.000
_cell.length_c   1.000
_cell.angle_alpha   90.00
_cell.angle_beta   90.00
_cell.angle_gamma   90.00
#
_symmetry.space_group_name_H-M   'P 1'
#
loop_
_entity.id
_entity.type
_entity.pdbx_description
1 polymer ?
#
loop_
_entity_poly.entity_id
_entity_poly.type
_entity_poly.pdbx_seq_one_letter_code
_entity_poly.pdbx_strand_id
1 'polypeptide(L)'
;MKVSDTSNEITAFPKLLVLLDIESATVTIDTMGCQYKISDQIVERKADYVLALKGNQGEFHDNIKLFLDTQLTKEFTGISHTKSQSMESDHGRIEQRQLWLINDIDWLRERHPQWQIQGGIAVVESLREEQGKSESDERRYYINLSFV
;
A
#
# COMPACT_ATOMS: atom_id res chain seq x y z
N MET A 1 12.73 -8.75 20.64
CA MET A 1 13.91 -8.99 19.77
C MET A 1 14.49 -7.62 19.43
N LYS A 2 15.71 -7.30 19.88
CA LYS A 2 16.32 -5.98 19.68
C LYS A 2 17.11 -6.04 18.37
N VAL A 3 16.70 -5.25 17.38
CA VAL A 3 17.39 -5.15 16.09
C VAL A 3 18.69 -4.37 16.34
N SER A 4 19.84 -4.95 16.01
CA SER A 4 21.13 -4.26 16.06
C SER A 4 21.14 -3.11 15.07
N ASP A 5 21.73 -1.97 15.42
CA ASP A 5 21.73 -0.69 14.65
C ASP A 5 22.27 -0.78 13.21
N THR A 6 22.73 -1.96 12.76
CA THR A 6 23.27 -2.21 11.42
C THR A 6 22.54 -3.30 10.62
N SER A 7 21.45 -3.90 11.12
CA SER A 7 20.65 -4.83 10.30
C SER A 7 19.53 -4.07 9.60
N ASN A 8 19.74 -3.74 8.33
CA ASN A 8 18.74 -3.09 7.49
C ASN A 8 17.45 -3.93 7.47
N GLU A 9 16.30 -3.26 7.59
CA GLU A 9 14.95 -3.86 7.59
C GLU A 9 14.75 -4.87 6.46
N ILE A 10 15.37 -4.62 5.30
CA ILE A 10 15.42 -5.50 4.12
C ILE A 10 15.85 -6.94 4.46
N THR A 11 16.77 -7.12 5.41
CA THR A 11 17.31 -8.44 5.79
C THR A 11 16.64 -9.06 7.01
N ALA A 12 16.06 -8.23 7.88
CA ALA A 12 15.42 -8.67 9.13
C ALA A 12 13.95 -9.06 8.89
N PHE A 13 13.25 -8.34 8.02
CA PHE A 13 11.83 -8.53 7.78
C PHE A 13 11.47 -9.93 7.23
N PRO A 14 12.19 -10.48 6.24
CA PRO A 14 11.95 -11.87 5.79
C PRO A 14 12.07 -12.88 6.93
N LYS A 15 13.08 -12.72 7.79
CA LYS A 15 13.30 -13.61 8.92
C LYS A 15 12.18 -13.50 9.96
N LEU A 16 11.66 -12.30 10.16
CA LEU A 16 10.52 -12.08 11.07
C LEU A 16 9.26 -12.74 10.54
N LEU A 17 8.92 -12.56 9.26
CA LEU A 17 7.78 -13.24 8.64
C LEU A 17 7.90 -14.75 8.81
N VAL A 18 9.12 -15.30 8.78
CA VAL A 18 9.34 -16.73 8.96
C VAL A 18 8.94 -17.24 10.35
N LEU A 19 9.10 -16.40 11.37
CA LEU A 19 8.83 -16.74 12.78
C LEU A 19 7.38 -16.52 13.19
N LEU A 20 6.63 -15.74 12.43
CA LEU A 20 5.23 -15.44 12.72
C LEU A 20 4.32 -16.48 12.06
N ASP A 21 3.32 -16.94 12.82
CA ASP A 21 2.18 -17.64 12.26
C ASP A 21 1.21 -16.60 11.69
N ILE A 22 1.12 -16.56 10.36
CA ILE A 22 0.37 -15.55 9.62
C ILE A 22 -0.67 -16.18 8.69
N GLU A 23 -0.88 -17.50 8.74
CA GLU A 23 -1.86 -18.17 7.88
C GLU A 23 -3.24 -17.52 8.08
N SER A 24 -3.91 -17.15 6.98
CA SER A 24 -5.19 -16.42 6.97
C SER A 24 -5.17 -15.02 7.61
N ALA A 25 -4.00 -14.44 7.91
CA ALA A 25 -3.87 -13.07 8.37
C ALA A 25 -3.71 -12.09 7.19
N THR A 26 -4.10 -10.84 7.37
CA THR A 26 -3.75 -9.74 6.45
C THR A 26 -2.53 -9.00 6.96
N VAL A 27 -1.44 -9.04 6.21
CA VAL A 27 -0.18 -8.38 6.52
C VAL A 27 -0.18 -6.98 5.91
N THR A 28 -0.07 -5.97 6.76
CA THR A 28 0.13 -4.58 6.34
C THR A 28 1.55 -4.14 6.64
N ILE A 29 2.21 -3.49 5.67
CA ILE A 29 3.62 -3.10 5.81
C ILE A 29 3.83 -1.72 5.19
N ASP A 30 4.38 -0.82 6.00
CA ASP A 30 4.85 0.50 5.57
C ASP A 30 6.38 0.62 5.68
N THR A 31 7.11 -0.23 4.95
CA THR A 31 8.59 -0.21 4.97
C THR A 31 9.17 0.04 3.59
N MET A 32 10.35 0.67 3.57
CA MET A 32 11.22 0.73 2.40
C MET A 32 11.67 -0.68 1.94
N GLY A 33 11.48 -1.73 2.74
CA GLY A 33 11.78 -3.11 2.35
C GLY A 33 10.71 -3.82 1.50
N CYS A 34 9.65 -3.13 1.05
CA CYS A 34 8.53 -3.71 0.30
C CYS A 34 8.95 -4.21 -1.09
N GLN A 35 9.62 -5.37 -1.17
CA GLN A 35 10.07 -6.01 -2.40
C GLN A 35 9.06 -7.10 -2.82
N TYR A 36 9.01 -7.44 -4.10
CA TYR A 36 8.18 -8.55 -4.59
C TYR A 36 8.42 -9.86 -3.81
N LYS A 37 9.65 -10.10 -3.33
CA LYS A 37 9.99 -11.26 -2.49
C LYS A 37 9.24 -11.30 -1.15
N ILE A 38 8.87 -10.14 -0.61
CA ILE A 38 8.06 -10.06 0.61
C ILE A 38 6.62 -10.44 0.31
N SER A 39 6.04 -9.96 -0.80
CA SER A 39 4.71 -10.41 -1.23
C SER A 39 4.70 -11.92 -1.48
N ASP A 40 5.74 -12.46 -2.11
CA ASP A 40 5.85 -13.91 -2.36
C ASP A 40 5.84 -14.71 -1.06
N GLN A 41 6.63 -14.30 -0.06
CA GLN A 41 6.66 -14.97 1.25
C GLN A 41 5.34 -14.93 2.00
N ILE A 42 4.59 -13.83 1.88
CA ILE A 42 3.26 -13.71 2.49
C ILE A 42 2.28 -14.68 1.80
N VAL A 43 2.31 -14.72 0.46
CA VAL A 43 1.47 -15.63 -0.35
C VAL A 43 1.80 -17.10 -0.07
N GLU A 44 3.10 -17.45 -0.01
CA GLU A 44 3.57 -18.81 0.32
C GLU A 44 3.06 -19.29 1.69
N ARG A 45 2.85 -18.35 2.61
CA ARG A 45 2.30 -18.61 3.95
C ARG A 45 0.77 -18.54 4.01
N LYS A 46 0.11 -18.45 2.84
CA LYS A 46 -1.35 -18.35 2.70
C LYS A 46 -1.93 -17.19 3.52
N ALA A 47 -1.21 -16.09 3.52
CA ALA A 47 -1.62 -14.84 4.13
C ALA A 47 -1.96 -13.83 3.02
N ASP A 48 -2.80 -12.86 3.38
CA ASP A 48 -3.11 -11.73 2.53
C ASP A 48 -2.16 -10.56 2.80
N TYR A 49 -2.12 -9.59 1.88
CA TYR A 49 -1.41 -8.35 2.13
C TYR A 49 -2.13 -7.10 1.65
N VAL A 50 -1.82 -5.99 2.30
CA VAL A 50 -1.98 -4.62 1.79
C VAL A 50 -0.67 -3.88 2.03
N LEU A 51 0.07 -3.62 0.96
CA LEU A 51 1.43 -3.09 1.05
C LEU A 51 1.47 -1.65 0.56
N ALA A 52 2.03 -0.75 1.37
CA ALA A 52 2.31 0.61 0.95
C ALA A 52 3.50 0.61 -0.02
N LEU A 53 3.35 1.33 -1.14
CA LEU A 53 4.43 1.54 -2.09
C LEU A 53 5.20 2.80 -1.72
N LYS A 54 6.53 2.69 -1.78
CA LYS A 54 7.46 3.82 -1.66
C LYS A 54 8.31 3.90 -2.93
N GLY A 55 8.85 5.08 -3.24
CA GLY A 55 9.54 5.38 -4.51
C GLY A 55 10.80 4.55 -4.81
N ASN A 56 11.17 3.63 -3.93
CA ASN A 56 12.30 2.74 -4.10
C ASN A 56 11.98 1.43 -4.84
N GLN A 57 10.76 1.26 -5.36
CA GLN A 57 10.38 0.11 -6.21
C GLN A 57 10.51 0.36 -7.72
N GLY A 58 11.17 1.46 -8.12
CA GLY A 58 11.45 1.79 -9.52
C GLY A 58 10.19 1.87 -10.38
N GLU A 59 10.26 1.32 -11.60
CA GLU A 59 9.16 1.38 -12.59
C GLU A 59 7.82 0.85 -12.07
N PHE A 60 7.83 -0.10 -11.13
CA PHE A 60 6.58 -0.63 -10.58
C PHE A 60 5.80 0.44 -9.82
N HIS A 61 6.46 1.13 -8.89
CA HIS A 61 5.86 2.26 -8.18
C HIS A 61 5.50 3.39 -9.15
N ASP A 62 6.38 3.71 -10.09
CA ASP A 62 6.19 4.86 -10.99
C ASP A 62 5.00 4.67 -11.92
N ASN A 63 4.76 3.46 -12.45
CA ASN A 63 3.61 3.18 -13.30
C ASN A 63 2.29 3.27 -12.52
N ILE A 64 2.27 2.75 -11.28
CA ILE A 64 1.09 2.81 -10.41
C ILE A 64 0.78 4.26 -10.03
N LYS A 65 1.81 5.00 -9.62
CA LYS A 65 1.71 6.42 -9.29
C LYS A 65 1.21 7.23 -10.47
N LEU A 66 1.84 7.08 -11.64
CA LEU A 66 1.46 7.81 -12.85
C LEU A 66 0.00 7.53 -13.24
N PHE A 67 -0.40 6.26 -13.21
CA PHE A 67 -1.75 5.86 -13.54
C PHE A 67 -2.77 6.45 -12.54
N LEU A 68 -2.57 6.25 -11.25
CA LEU A 68 -3.51 6.72 -10.21
C LEU A 68 -3.59 8.25 -10.13
N ASP A 69 -2.46 8.96 -10.27
CA ASP A 69 -2.46 10.44 -10.32
C ASP A 69 -3.21 10.96 -11.56
N THR A 70 -3.06 10.28 -12.70
CA THR A 70 -3.82 10.60 -13.91
C THR A 70 -5.31 10.40 -13.70
N GLN A 71 -5.70 9.30 -13.04
CA GLN A 71 -7.11 9.01 -12.75
C GLN A 71 -7.71 9.98 -11.73
N LEU A 72 -6.95 10.38 -10.70
CA LEU A 72 -7.37 11.42 -9.75
C LEU A 72 -7.71 12.74 -10.47
N THR A 73 -6.85 13.15 -11.42
CA THR A 73 -7.09 14.37 -12.22
C THR A 73 -8.32 14.25 -13.14
N LYS A 74 -8.68 13.02 -13.53
CA LYS A 74 -9.85 12.71 -14.36
C LYS A 74 -11.07 12.28 -13.55
N GLU A 75 -11.00 12.37 -12.23
CA GLU A 75 -12.04 11.92 -11.30
C GLU A 75 -12.48 10.47 -11.53
N PHE A 76 -11.55 9.61 -11.99
CA PHE A 76 -11.80 8.22 -12.34
C PHE A 76 -12.95 8.03 -13.37
N THR A 77 -13.14 9.02 -14.24
CA THR A 77 -14.18 8.97 -15.28
C THR A 77 -13.89 7.84 -16.28
N GLY A 78 -14.85 6.95 -16.47
CA GLY A 78 -14.76 5.86 -17.46
C GLY A 78 -13.93 4.65 -17.01
N ILE A 79 -13.57 4.56 -15.73
CA ILE A 79 -12.92 3.37 -15.15
C ILE A 79 -13.70 2.86 -13.93
N SER A 80 -13.83 1.54 -13.84
CA SER A 80 -14.44 0.89 -12.67
C SER A 80 -13.53 1.05 -11.46
N HIS A 81 -14.07 1.57 -10.36
CA HIS A 81 -13.32 1.80 -9.13
C HIS A 81 -14.26 1.76 -7.92
N THR A 82 -13.68 1.46 -6.76
CA THR A 82 -14.33 1.60 -5.46
C THR A 82 -13.81 2.85 -4.79
N LYS A 83 -14.71 3.68 -4.25
CA LYS A 83 -14.37 4.87 -3.46
C LYS A 83 -14.84 4.70 -2.01
N SER A 84 -13.98 5.06 -1.07
CA SER A 84 -14.33 5.12 0.36
C SER A 84 -13.83 6.43 0.97
N GLN A 85 -14.53 6.90 2.00
CA GLN A 85 -14.15 8.08 2.76
C GLN A 85 -14.34 7.82 4.25
N SER A 86 -13.39 8.31 5.05
CA SER A 86 -13.46 8.28 6.51
C SER A 86 -13.04 9.63 7.09
N MET A 87 -13.57 9.92 8.27
CA MET A 87 -13.19 11.08 9.07
C MET A 87 -13.09 10.64 10.52
N GLU A 88 -11.91 10.83 11.10
CA GLU A 88 -11.64 10.53 12.50
C GLU A 88 -11.30 11.84 13.22
N SER A 89 -11.76 11.97 14.45
CA SER A 89 -11.43 13.08 15.33
C SER A 89 -10.98 12.53 16.66
N ASP A 90 -9.76 12.87 17.07
CA ASP A 90 -9.15 12.41 18.31
C ASP A 90 -8.27 13.49 18.93
N HIS A 91 -8.48 13.81 20.21
CA HIS A 91 -7.68 14.75 20.99
C HIS A 91 -7.34 16.10 20.29
N GLY A 92 -8.26 16.66 19.50
CA GLY A 92 -8.05 17.93 18.78
C GLY A 92 -7.30 17.80 17.45
N ARG A 93 -7.08 16.56 17.00
CA ARG A 93 -6.64 16.18 15.65
C ARG A 93 -7.83 15.65 14.85
N ILE A 94 -8.00 16.15 13.65
CA ILE A 94 -8.95 15.64 12.66
C ILE A 94 -8.15 15.02 11.53
N GLU A 95 -8.53 13.82 11.12
CA GLU A 95 -7.94 13.12 9.98
C GLU A 95 -9.05 12.68 9.03
N GLN A 96 -9.02 13.21 7.81
CA GLN A 96 -9.90 12.81 6.72
C GLN A 96 -9.12 11.95 5.76
N ARG A 97 -9.67 10.80 5.35
CA ARG A 97 -9.04 9.94 4.34
C ARG A 97 -10.02 9.63 3.23
N GLN A 98 -9.57 9.80 1.99
CA GLN A 98 -10.26 9.35 0.79
C GLN A 98 -9.44 8.25 0.13
N LEU A 99 -10.10 7.16 -0.24
CA LEU A 99 -9.50 5.98 -0.84
C LEU A 99 -10.17 5.69 -2.17
N TRP A 100 -9.36 5.35 -3.18
CA TRP A 100 -9.80 4.81 -4.45
C TRP A 100 -9.06 3.50 -4.72
N LEU A 101 -9.80 2.44 -5.02
CA LEU A 101 -9.29 1.11 -5.37
C LEU A 101 -9.69 0.77 -6.81
N ILE A 102 -8.73 0.30 -7.59
CA ILE A 102 -8.93 -0.21 -8.95
C ILE A 102 -8.47 -1.66 -9.00
N ASN A 103 -9.38 -2.56 -9.40
CA ASN A 103 -9.12 -3.99 -9.56
C ASN A 103 -8.78 -4.37 -11.01
N ASP A 104 -9.23 -3.55 -11.98
CA ASP A 104 -8.95 -3.73 -13.40
C ASP A 104 -7.54 -3.23 -13.75
N ILE A 105 -6.55 -4.09 -13.48
CA ILE A 105 -5.12 -3.78 -13.56
C ILE A 105 -4.36 -4.83 -14.37
N ASP A 106 -5.00 -5.50 -15.33
CA ASP A 106 -4.36 -6.56 -16.12
C ASP A 106 -3.10 -6.05 -16.84
N TRP A 107 -3.14 -4.82 -17.35
CA TRP A 107 -1.98 -4.14 -17.95
C TRP A 107 -0.78 -4.05 -16.99
N LEU A 108 -1.03 -3.90 -15.69
CA LEU A 108 0.01 -3.80 -14.67
C LEU A 108 0.58 -5.18 -14.34
N ARG A 109 -0.30 -6.19 -14.23
CA ARG A 109 0.09 -7.59 -14.00
C ARG A 109 0.95 -8.13 -15.14
N GLU A 110 0.57 -7.84 -16.38
CA GLU A 110 1.32 -8.22 -17.58
C GLU A 110 2.70 -7.55 -17.62
N ARG A 111 2.78 -6.27 -17.21
CA ARG A 111 4.03 -5.51 -17.20
C ARG A 111 4.96 -5.90 -16.06
N HIS A 112 4.41 -6.34 -14.92
CA HIS A 112 5.16 -6.65 -13.70
C HIS A 112 4.77 -8.01 -13.12
N PRO A 113 4.99 -9.12 -13.86
CA PRO A 113 4.53 -10.46 -13.49
C PRO A 113 5.19 -11.01 -12.21
N GLN A 114 6.32 -10.44 -11.79
CA GLN A 114 6.97 -10.78 -10.53
C GLN A 114 6.16 -10.37 -9.29
N TRP A 115 5.19 -9.45 -9.42
CA TRP A 115 4.33 -9.03 -8.33
C TRP A 115 3.02 -9.82 -8.34
N GLN A 116 2.75 -10.58 -7.28
CA GLN A 116 1.56 -11.42 -7.15
C GLN A 116 0.31 -10.62 -6.76
N ILE A 117 -0.16 -9.73 -7.63
CA ILE A 117 -1.32 -8.85 -7.34
C ILE A 117 -2.60 -9.46 -7.91
N GLN A 118 -3.52 -9.92 -7.08
CA GLN A 118 -4.85 -10.38 -7.54
C GLN A 118 -5.96 -9.37 -7.18
N GLY A 119 -5.79 -8.58 -6.12
CA GLY A 119 -6.77 -7.60 -5.67
C GLY A 119 -6.78 -6.37 -6.57
N GLY A 120 -5.80 -5.48 -6.40
CA GLY A 120 -5.78 -4.21 -7.10
C GLY A 120 -4.67 -3.27 -6.66
N ILE A 121 -4.80 -2.03 -7.12
CA ILE A 121 -3.99 -0.89 -6.68
C ILE A 121 -4.90 0.17 -6.09
N ALA A 122 -4.44 0.85 -5.05
CA ALA A 122 -5.19 1.90 -4.40
C ALA A 122 -4.35 3.16 -4.19
N VAL A 123 -5.03 4.31 -4.18
CA VAL A 123 -4.48 5.57 -3.69
C VAL A 123 -5.31 6.05 -2.50
N VAL A 124 -4.62 6.52 -1.47
CA VAL A 124 -5.22 7.13 -0.30
C VAL A 124 -4.69 8.55 -0.17
N GLU A 125 -5.60 9.51 -0.17
CA GLU A 125 -5.30 10.91 0.18
C GLU A 125 -5.77 11.15 1.61
N SER A 126 -4.88 11.67 2.44
CA SER A 126 -5.12 11.96 3.85
C SER A 126 -4.91 13.44 4.11
N LEU A 127 -5.92 14.09 4.67
CA LEU A 127 -5.84 15.46 5.17
C LEU A 127 -5.83 15.40 6.68
N ARG A 128 -4.81 16.01 7.30
CA ARG A 128 -4.70 16.08 8.76
C ARG A 128 -4.66 17.52 9.21
N GLU A 129 -5.56 17.83 10.13
CA GLU A 129 -5.66 19.10 10.83
C GLU A 129 -5.40 18.87 12.32
N GLU A 130 -4.60 19.72 12.95
CA GLU A 130 -4.32 19.66 14.38
C GLU A 130 -4.23 21.09 14.93
N GLN A 131 -4.85 21.35 16.08
CA GLN A 131 -4.87 22.69 16.66
C GLN A 131 -3.45 23.27 16.82
N GLY A 132 -3.23 24.45 16.26
CA GLY A 132 -1.96 25.16 16.35
C GLY A 132 -0.85 24.63 15.41
N LYS A 133 -1.17 23.70 14.51
CA LYS A 133 -0.27 23.24 13.44
C LYS A 133 -0.85 23.55 12.07
N SER A 134 0.04 23.66 11.08
CA SER A 134 -0.37 23.69 9.68
C SER A 134 -1.03 22.37 9.30
N GLU A 135 -2.05 22.47 8.46
CA GLU A 135 -2.64 21.33 7.78
C GLU A 135 -1.57 20.57 6.99
N SER A 136 -1.67 19.24 6.95
CA SER A 136 -0.81 18.40 6.13
C SER A 136 -1.66 17.52 5.21
N ASP A 137 -1.32 17.49 3.93
CA ASP A 137 -1.81 16.51 2.97
C ASP A 137 -0.77 15.39 2.78
N GLU A 138 -1.26 14.17 2.63
CA GLU A 138 -0.41 13.04 2.29
C GLU A 138 -1.11 12.10 1.32
N ARG A 139 -0.39 11.72 0.26
CA ARG A 139 -0.83 10.72 -0.70
C ARG A 139 0.03 9.46 -0.60
N ARG A 140 -0.64 8.32 -0.41
CA ARG A 140 0.01 7.00 -0.37
C ARG A 140 -0.61 6.06 -1.40
N TYR A 141 0.22 5.23 -2.01
CA TYR A 141 -0.22 4.20 -2.96
C TYR A 141 -0.06 2.81 -2.35
N TYR A 142 -0.97 1.91 -2.67
CA TYR A 142 -1.02 0.57 -2.12
C TYR A 142 -1.27 -0.47 -3.20
N ILE A 143 -0.83 -1.69 -2.93
CA ILE A 143 -1.26 -2.90 -3.63
C ILE A 143 -1.85 -3.90 -2.65
N ASN A 144 -2.79 -4.72 -3.10
CA ASN A 144 -3.37 -5.79 -2.30
C ASN A 144 -3.45 -7.12 -3.04
N LEU A 145 -3.30 -8.21 -2.28
CA LEU A 145 -3.31 -9.56 -2.82
C LEU A 145 -4.69 -9.98 -3.29
N SER A 146 -5.74 -9.78 -2.49
CA SER A 146 -7.07 -10.37 -2.72
C SER A 146 -8.12 -9.33 -3.07
N PHE A 147 -9.16 -9.74 -3.81
CA PHE A 147 -10.32 -8.89 -4.08
C PHE A 147 -11.01 -8.52 -2.77
N VAL A 148 -11.26 -7.22 -2.57
CA VAL A 148 -11.98 -6.65 -1.42
C VAL A 148 -13.29 -6.07 -1.92
#